data_AF-A0A383VZB8-F1
#
_entry.id   AF-A0A383VZB8-F1
#
_cell.length_a   1.000
_cell.length_b   1.000
_cell.length_c   1.000
_cell.angle_alpha   90.00
_cell.angle_beta   90.00
_cell.angle_gamma   90.00
#
_symmetry.space_group_name_H-M   'P 1'
#
loop_
_entity.id
_entity.type
_entity.pdbx_description
1 polymer ?
#
loop_
_entity_poly.entity_id
_entity_poly.type
_entity_poly.pdbx_seq_one_letter_code
_entity_poly.pdbx_strand_id
1 'polypeptide(L)'
;MSRIYSAGQYEHNYLPHRLGNWQVWDSEKLQHSTSAKAGQTQQRQDKSFLVDDRGHLLPGVKKVNNSFRTRLSPSDSAPCRWPKPSPVVGSPPAATMGYKGIATSYLPRNHTVVKAVEVKGAGEAKYT
;
A
#
# COMPACT_ATOMS: atom_id res chain seq x y z
N MET A 1 4.28 18.28 -9.79
CA MET A 1 5.07 18.59 -8.59
C MET A 1 4.71 19.98 -8.12
N SER A 2 4.33 20.16 -6.85
CA SER A 2 3.93 21.46 -6.28
C SER A 2 5.09 22.08 -5.50
N ARG A 3 5.20 23.41 -5.50
CA ARG A 3 6.17 24.19 -4.72
C ARG A 3 5.46 25.28 -3.93
N ILE A 4 6.09 25.74 -2.85
CA ILE A 4 5.65 26.90 -2.07
C ILE A 4 6.53 28.08 -2.48
N TYR A 5 5.90 29.13 -3.00
CA TYR A 5 6.54 30.39 -3.36
C TYR A 5 6.19 31.45 -2.32
N SER A 6 7.12 32.37 -2.07
CA SER A 6 6.96 33.50 -1.18
C SER A 6 5.90 34.44 -1.74
N ALA A 7 4.94 34.74 -0.89
CA ALA A 7 3.90 35.73 -1.14
C ALA A 7 4.23 37.08 -0.48
N GLY A 8 5.50 37.29 -0.11
CA GLY A 8 5.97 38.50 0.57
C GLY A 8 5.16 38.78 1.85
N GLN A 9 4.41 39.87 1.85
CA GLN A 9 3.65 40.34 3.01
C GLN A 9 2.58 39.36 3.50
N TYR A 10 2.03 38.52 2.63
CA TYR A 10 0.94 37.60 3.00
C TYR A 10 1.42 36.29 3.63
N GLU A 11 2.72 36.02 3.59
CA GLU A 11 3.29 34.74 4.00
C GLU A 11 3.05 34.39 5.47
N HIS A 12 2.97 35.42 6.32
CA HIS A 12 2.69 35.28 7.75
C HIS A 12 1.35 34.58 8.04
N ASN A 13 0.34 34.70 7.16
CA ASN A 13 -0.97 34.06 7.32
C ASN A 13 -1.01 32.61 6.83
N TYR A 14 -0.04 32.20 6.01
CA TYR A 14 0.05 30.84 5.46
C TYR A 14 1.10 29.98 6.17
N LEU A 15 1.45 30.33 7.41
CA LEU A 15 2.29 29.48 8.24
C LEU A 15 1.51 28.21 8.65
N PRO A 16 2.12 27.01 8.61
CA PRO A 16 1.41 25.74 8.84
C PRO A 16 0.59 25.72 10.14
N HIS A 17 1.14 26.25 11.24
CA HIS A 17 0.45 26.31 12.53
C HIS A 17 -0.78 27.24 12.52
N ARG A 18 -0.79 28.30 11.71
CA ARG A 18 -1.97 29.17 11.54
C ARG A 18 -3.06 28.53 10.69
N LEU A 19 -2.68 27.57 9.85
CA LEU A 19 -3.60 26.74 9.07
C LEU A 19 -4.09 25.51 9.87
N GLY A 20 -3.79 25.42 11.16
CA GLY A 20 -4.15 24.28 12.01
C GLY A 20 -3.30 23.03 11.79
N ASN A 21 -2.21 23.11 11.01
CA ASN A 21 -1.26 22.02 10.87
C ASN A 21 -0.18 22.10 11.95
N TRP A 22 -0.25 21.19 12.93
CA TRP A 22 0.71 21.05 14.02
C TRP A 22 1.76 19.96 13.79
N GLN A 23 1.69 19.24 12.67
CA GLN A 23 2.68 18.23 12.31
C GLN A 23 3.93 18.87 11.72
N VAL A 24 5.01 18.10 11.65
CA VAL A 24 6.22 18.50 10.92
C VAL A 24 5.84 18.73 9.46
N TRP A 25 6.08 19.95 8.97
CA TRP A 25 5.72 20.35 7.62
C TRP A 25 6.87 20.10 6.65
N ASP A 26 6.51 19.91 5.39
CA ASP A 26 7.43 19.61 4.30
C ASP A 26 8.18 20.88 3.85
N SER A 27 9.41 21.04 4.35
CA SER A 27 10.27 22.18 4.04
C SER A 27 10.96 22.08 2.68
N GLU A 28 11.00 20.90 2.07
CA GLU A 28 11.63 20.67 0.75
C GLU A 28 10.90 21.40 -0.39
N LYS A 29 9.64 21.80 -0.15
CA LYS A 29 8.82 22.53 -1.11
C LYS A 29 9.16 24.02 -1.23
N LEU A 30 9.98 24.58 -0.34
CA LEU A 30 10.34 25.99 -0.38
C LEU A 30 11.39 26.29 -1.46
N GLN A 31 11.18 27.35 -2.23
CA GLN A 31 12.15 27.81 -3.23
C GLN A 31 12.47 29.30 -3.07
N HIS A 32 13.39 29.61 -2.16
CA HIS A 32 13.89 30.98 -1.93
C HIS A 32 15.42 30.99 -1.77
N SER A 33 16.03 32.12 -2.12
CA SER A 33 17.49 32.35 -2.05
C SER A 33 18.01 32.36 -0.61
N THR A 34 17.17 32.75 0.33
CA THR A 34 17.36 32.54 1.76
C THR A 34 16.62 31.26 2.16
N SER A 35 17.19 30.47 3.05
CA SER A 35 16.54 29.31 3.69
C SER A 35 15.28 29.69 4.49
N ALA A 36 14.91 30.97 4.49
CA ALA A 36 13.72 31.54 5.09
C ALA A 36 12.65 31.85 4.03
N LYS A 37 11.41 31.68 4.45
CA LYS A 37 10.17 31.87 3.70
C LYS A 37 10.09 33.21 2.91
N ALA A 38 10.66 34.29 3.43
CA ALA A 38 10.55 35.65 2.88
C ALA A 38 11.59 36.05 1.79
N GLY A 39 12.07 35.13 0.94
CA GLY A 39 13.06 35.47 -0.11
C GLY A 39 12.46 35.79 -1.48
N GLN A 40 13.12 36.64 -2.28
CA GLN A 40 12.73 36.87 -3.68
C GLN A 40 13.19 35.72 -4.61
N THR A 41 12.35 35.34 -5.56
CA THR A 41 12.71 34.37 -6.62
C THR A 41 13.59 35.04 -7.67
N GLN A 42 14.60 34.32 -8.17
CA GLN A 42 15.50 34.84 -9.22
C GLN A 42 14.81 34.90 -10.59
N GLN A 43 15.19 35.90 -11.39
CA GLN A 43 14.74 36.03 -12.78
C GLN A 43 15.41 34.96 -13.65
N ARG A 44 14.62 34.28 -14.49
CA ARG A 44 15.09 33.24 -15.42
C ARG A 44 15.03 33.74 -16.86
N GLN A 45 16.10 33.57 -17.63
CA GLN A 45 16.20 34.06 -19.01
C GLN A 45 15.79 33.02 -20.06
N ASP A 46 16.03 31.72 -19.83
CA ASP A 46 15.81 30.70 -20.88
C ASP A 46 14.77 29.62 -20.52
N LYS A 47 13.97 29.24 -21.52
CA LYS A 47 13.01 28.12 -21.49
C LYS A 47 13.21 27.23 -22.73
N SER A 48 13.68 26.01 -22.53
CA SER A 48 13.72 24.97 -23.55
C SER A 48 12.68 23.88 -23.24
N PHE A 49 12.19 23.21 -24.28
CA PHE A 49 11.31 22.05 -24.13
C PHE A 49 12.12 20.85 -23.63
N LEU A 50 11.58 20.16 -22.62
CA LEU A 50 12.19 18.96 -22.03
C LEU A 50 11.37 17.70 -22.32
N VAL A 51 10.19 17.86 -22.92
CA VAL A 51 9.16 16.84 -23.07
C VAL A 51 8.62 16.91 -24.49
N ASP A 52 8.26 15.77 -25.07
CA ASP A 52 7.57 15.65 -26.35
C ASP A 52 6.06 15.98 -26.23
N ASP A 53 5.37 16.03 -27.37
CA ASP A 53 3.93 16.33 -27.45
C ASP A 53 3.05 15.30 -26.73
N ARG A 54 3.59 14.12 -26.40
CA ARG A 54 2.89 13.02 -25.73
C ARG A 54 3.18 12.96 -24.23
N GLY A 55 4.04 13.84 -23.70
CA GLY A 55 4.39 13.86 -22.28
C GLY A 55 5.61 13.01 -21.89
N HIS A 56 6.38 12.48 -22.85
CA HIS A 56 7.63 11.75 -22.58
C HIS A 56 8.83 12.69 -22.59
N LEU A 57 9.77 12.45 -21.68
CA LEU A 57 11.01 13.22 -21.62
C LEU A 57 11.87 12.99 -22.86
N LEU A 58 12.41 14.07 -23.42
CA LEU A 58 13.35 14.00 -24.54
C LEU A 58 14.61 13.20 -24.17
N PRO A 59 15.23 12.48 -25.14
CA PRO A 59 16.44 11.72 -24.88
C PRO A 59 17.58 12.65 -24.39
N GLY A 60 18.30 12.21 -23.37
CA GLY A 60 19.37 13.00 -22.73
C GLY A 60 18.94 13.85 -21.53
N VAL A 61 17.64 14.03 -21.30
CA VAL A 61 17.14 14.68 -20.08
C VAL A 61 17.34 13.73 -18.88
N LYS A 62 18.13 14.18 -17.89
CA LYS A 62 18.36 13.43 -16.65
C LYS A 62 17.03 13.25 -15.91
N LYS A 63 16.69 12.00 -15.59
CA LYS A 63 15.47 11.64 -14.86
C LYS A 63 15.76 10.64 -13.74
N VAL A 64 14.91 10.62 -12.74
CA VAL A 64 14.92 9.57 -11.71
C VAL A 64 14.29 8.31 -12.31
N ASN A 65 14.87 7.14 -12.05
CA ASN A 65 14.42 5.88 -12.64
C ASN A 65 12.96 5.53 -12.31
N ASN A 66 12.51 5.86 -11.09
CA ASN A 66 11.15 5.65 -10.65
C ASN A 66 10.72 6.81 -9.74
N SER A 67 9.61 7.48 -10.08
CA SER A 67 9.01 8.53 -9.25
C SER A 67 7.89 8.04 -8.35
N PHE A 68 7.45 6.78 -8.50
CA PHE A 68 6.49 6.16 -7.60
C PHE A 68 7.16 5.77 -6.28
N ARG A 69 6.49 6.08 -5.17
CA ARG A 69 6.92 5.66 -3.83
C ARG A 69 6.65 4.16 -3.66
N THR A 70 7.70 3.35 -3.74
CA THR A 70 7.59 1.87 -3.60
C THR A 70 7.85 1.39 -2.18
N ARG A 71 8.57 2.17 -1.36
CA ARG A 71 8.74 1.93 0.07
C ARG A 71 8.18 3.12 0.84
N LEU A 72 7.16 2.85 1.65
CA LEU A 72 6.56 3.88 2.50
C LEU A 72 7.33 3.92 3.83
N SER A 73 7.76 5.11 4.23
CA SER A 73 8.13 5.41 5.61
C SER A 73 6.91 5.19 6.53
N PRO A 74 7.09 4.87 7.83
CA PRO A 74 5.98 4.81 8.78
C PRO A 74 5.09 6.06 8.76
N SER A 75 5.66 7.23 8.48
CA SER A 75 4.93 8.51 8.36
C SER A 75 4.00 8.59 7.14
N ASP A 76 4.27 7.79 6.10
CA ASP A 76 3.53 7.77 4.84
C ASP A 76 2.60 6.55 4.75
N SER A 77 2.47 5.78 5.82
CA SER A 77 1.68 4.56 5.84
C SER A 77 0.19 4.88 5.77
N ALA A 78 -0.46 4.47 4.68
CA ALA A 78 -1.90 4.56 4.55
C ALA A 78 -2.58 3.52 5.47
N PRO A 79 -3.74 3.85 6.09
CA PRO A 79 -4.51 2.86 6.81
C PRO A 79 -4.95 1.74 5.87
N CYS A 80 -4.98 0.53 6.42
CA CYS A 80 -5.49 -0.63 5.73
C CYS A 80 -6.93 -0.39 5.28
N ARG A 81 -7.23 -0.65 4.00
CA ARG A 81 -8.58 -0.53 3.43
C ARG A 81 -9.19 -1.92 3.21
N TRP A 82 -10.51 -1.99 3.18
CA TRP A 82 -11.23 -3.17 2.69
C TRP A 82 -10.71 -3.53 1.28
N PRO A 83 -10.50 -4.83 0.95
CA PRO A 83 -10.98 -6.04 1.61
C PRO A 83 -10.04 -6.63 2.67
N LYS A 84 -8.90 -6.00 2.96
CA LYS A 84 -7.94 -6.56 3.91
C LYS A 84 -8.52 -6.51 5.33
N PRO A 85 -8.51 -7.63 6.08
CA PRO A 85 -9.11 -7.71 7.40
C PRO A 85 -8.50 -6.68 8.36
N SER A 86 -9.34 -6.07 9.18
CA SER A 86 -8.94 -5.10 10.19
C SER A 86 -9.61 -5.43 11.53
N PRO A 87 -9.00 -5.10 12.67
CA PRO A 87 -9.60 -5.32 13.99
C PRO A 87 -10.87 -4.48 14.20
N VAL A 88 -11.10 -3.43 13.41
CA VAL A 88 -12.24 -2.52 13.54
C VAL A 88 -13.51 -3.10 12.89
N VAL A 89 -13.39 -3.69 11.71
CA VAL A 89 -14.54 -4.15 10.91
C VAL A 89 -14.84 -5.64 11.11
N GLY A 90 -13.96 -6.37 11.80
CA GLY A 90 -14.03 -7.83 11.88
C GLY A 90 -13.68 -8.47 10.54
N SER A 91 -13.29 -9.75 10.58
CA SER A 91 -13.04 -10.53 9.36
C SER A 91 -14.29 -11.32 9.01
N PRO A 92 -14.73 -11.36 7.73
CA PRO A 92 -15.78 -12.29 7.34
C PRO A 92 -15.30 -13.73 7.54
N PRO A 93 -16.21 -14.68 7.81
CA PRO A 93 -15.84 -16.09 7.94
C PRO A 93 -15.23 -16.61 6.63
N ALA A 94 -14.12 -17.33 6.74
CA ALA A 94 -13.52 -18.02 5.60
C ALA A 94 -14.13 -19.41 5.46
N ALA A 95 -14.57 -19.77 4.24
CA ALA A 95 -15.03 -21.10 3.94
C ALA A 95 -13.84 -22.01 3.59
N THR A 96 -13.80 -23.21 4.16
CA THR A 96 -12.86 -24.27 3.77
C THR A 96 -13.60 -25.42 3.12
N MET A 97 -12.92 -26.14 2.22
CA MET A 97 -13.49 -27.37 1.67
C MET A 97 -13.49 -28.47 2.74
N GLY A 98 -14.65 -29.07 2.98
CA GLY A 98 -14.77 -30.22 3.87
C GLY A 98 -14.10 -31.47 3.30
N TYR A 99 -13.61 -32.34 4.20
CA TYR A 99 -13.15 -33.68 3.84
C TYR A 99 -14.36 -34.62 3.67
N LYS A 100 -14.33 -35.49 2.65
CA LYS A 100 -15.44 -36.42 2.33
C LYS A 100 -15.61 -37.58 3.32
N GLY A 101 -14.76 -37.68 4.33
CA GLY A 101 -14.70 -38.83 5.24
C GLY A 101 -13.76 -39.92 4.74
N ILE A 102 -13.52 -40.91 5.60
CA ILE A 102 -12.63 -42.04 5.34
C ILE A 102 -13.16 -42.82 4.14
N ALA A 103 -12.32 -42.98 3.12
CA ALA A 103 -12.67 -43.77 1.94
C ALA A 103 -12.80 -45.24 2.32
N THR A 104 -13.96 -45.83 2.02
CA THR A 104 -14.22 -47.27 2.21
C THR A 104 -14.72 -47.87 0.90
N SER A 105 -14.86 -49.19 0.83
CA SER A 105 -15.49 -49.86 -0.32
C SER A 105 -17.02 -49.61 -0.40
N TYR A 106 -17.60 -48.98 0.62
CA TYR A 106 -19.00 -48.55 0.65
C TYR A 106 -19.09 -47.02 0.89
N LEU A 107 -20.17 -46.53 1.48
CA LEU A 107 -20.33 -45.11 1.82
C LEU A 107 -19.18 -44.62 2.73
N PRO A 108 -18.54 -43.46 2.43
CA PRO A 108 -17.56 -42.84 3.31
C PRO A 108 -18.13 -42.56 4.70
N ARG A 109 -17.28 -42.64 5.72
CA ARG A 109 -17.66 -42.42 7.13
C ARG A 109 -16.67 -41.51 7.84
N ASN A 110 -17.12 -40.84 8.89
CA ASN A 110 -16.28 -39.96 9.73
C ASN A 110 -15.76 -40.65 11.01
N HIS A 111 -16.06 -41.93 11.20
CA HIS A 111 -15.62 -42.72 12.35
C HIS A 111 -15.00 -44.04 11.90
N THR A 112 -14.08 -44.55 12.71
CA THR A 112 -13.52 -45.89 12.56
C THR A 112 -14.42 -46.91 13.26
N VAL A 113 -14.40 -48.15 12.77
CA VAL A 113 -15.15 -49.27 13.36
C VAL A 113 -14.15 -50.35 13.75
N VAL A 114 -14.38 -50.99 14.90
CA VAL A 114 -13.58 -52.13 15.35
C VAL A 114 -13.81 -53.30 14.40
N LYS A 115 -12.73 -53.87 13.86
CA LYS A 115 -12.81 -55.05 13.01
C LYS A 115 -12.97 -56.29 13.90
N ALA A 116 -13.89 -57.17 13.55
CA ALA A 116 -14.02 -58.48 14.20
C ALA A 116 -12.82 -59.40 13.88
N VAL A 117 -12.16 -59.17 12.73
CA VAL A 117 -10.99 -59.92 12.27
C VAL A 117 -9.89 -58.93 11.88
N GLU A 118 -8.75 -58.99 12.58
CA GLU A 118 -7.57 -58.17 12.29
C GLU A 118 -6.43 -59.05 11.77
N VAL A 119 -6.39 -59.25 10.45
CA VAL A 119 -5.27 -59.87 9.75
C VAL A 119 -4.53 -58.79 8.96
N LYS A 120 -3.20 -58.74 9.08
CA LYS A 120 -2.37 -57.73 8.40
C LYS A 120 -2.56 -57.84 6.88
N GLY A 121 -3.06 -56.77 6.26
CA GLY A 121 -3.35 -56.70 4.82
C GLY A 121 -4.77 -57.14 4.41
N ALA A 122 -5.62 -57.57 5.35
CA ALA A 122 -7.00 -57.93 5.04
C ALA A 122 -7.90 -56.69 4.91
N GLY A 123 -8.65 -56.63 3.80
CA GLY A 123 -9.61 -55.58 3.47
C GLY A 123 -11.04 -55.85 3.98
N GLU A 124 -11.25 -56.87 4.80
CA GLU A 124 -12.56 -57.28 5.27
C GLU A 124 -13.14 -56.26 6.26
N ALA A 125 -14.38 -55.85 6.01
CA ALA A 125 -15.15 -54.94 6.85
C ALA A 125 -16.63 -55.32 6.81
N LYS A 126 -17.29 -55.24 7.97
CA LYS A 126 -18.74 -55.48 8.09
C LYS A 126 -19.48 -54.14 7.99
N TYR A 127 -20.28 -54.00 6.94
CA TYR A 127 -21.18 -52.87 6.74
C TYR A 127 -22.61 -53.35 7.04
N THR A 128 -23.13 -53.01 8.21
CA THR A 128 -24.54 -53.21 8.58
C THR A 128 -25.16 -51.88 8.92
#